data_AF-A0A9W4UUC0-F1
#
_entry.id   AF-A0A9W4UUC0-F1
#
_cell.length_a   1.000
_cell.length_b   1.000
_cell.length_c   1.000
_cell.angle_alpha   90.00
_cell.angle_beta   90.00
_cell.angle_gamma   90.00
#
_symmetry.space_group_name_H-M   'P 1'
#
loop_
_entity.id
_entity.type
_entity.pdbx_description
1 polymer ?
#
loop_
_entity_poly.entity_id
_entity_poly.type
_entity_poly.pdbx_seq_one_letter_code
_entity_poly.pdbx_strand_id
1 'polypeptide(L)'
;MAPLTAGSDEKTHQALLDKLDIYAISKPYRNPNWKPPQRRNKNVKQIIAEATRREASVLATQNNSGVSTPLTEVGTPATGSGAVGRPPNIAQAAQSLSTLVLEKNSRAAAGLPPTSVTTNGNGVGAGGAGGPAATYTNIESAPSFHPSSQRRYCDVTGLGAPYTDPKTRLRYHDKEVFGLIRTMAQGTVEGHLAARGAHTVLK
;
A
#
# COMPACT_ATOMS: atom_id res chain seq x y z
N MET A 1 -9.04 -32.03 23.76
CA MET A 1 -10.36 -32.40 23.22
C MET A 1 -11.37 -32.23 24.35
N ALA A 2 -12.42 -31.43 24.15
CA ALA A 2 -13.47 -31.30 25.15
C ALA A 2 -14.21 -32.63 25.31
N PRO A 3 -14.62 -33.04 26.52
CA PRO A 3 -15.31 -34.31 26.71
C PRO A 3 -16.71 -34.23 26.08
N LEU A 4 -17.01 -35.18 25.19
CA LEU A 4 -18.36 -35.42 24.70
C LEU A 4 -19.14 -36.10 25.84
N THR A 5 -19.70 -35.31 26.76
CA THR A 5 -20.58 -35.83 27.80
C THR A 5 -21.93 -36.20 27.18
N ALA A 6 -22.37 -37.44 27.39
CA ALA A 6 -23.60 -38.05 26.89
C ALA A 6 -24.89 -37.51 27.55
N GLY A 7 -25.06 -36.18 27.60
CA GLY A 7 -26.22 -35.52 28.22
C GLY A 7 -26.48 -34.11 27.68
N SER A 8 -26.22 -33.88 26.39
CA SER A 8 -26.55 -32.61 25.72
C SER A 8 -28.02 -32.61 25.29
N ASP A 9 -28.93 -32.30 26.21
CA ASP A 9 -30.33 -32.05 25.86
C ASP A 9 -30.47 -30.65 25.25
N GLU A 10 -31.48 -30.45 24.39
CA GLU A 10 -31.78 -29.14 23.75
C GLU A 10 -31.83 -28.00 24.78
N LYS A 11 -32.39 -28.27 25.97
CA LYS A 11 -32.43 -27.31 27.09
C LYS A 11 -31.05 -26.91 27.61
N THR A 12 -30.11 -27.85 27.68
CA THR A 12 -28.75 -27.59 28.15
C THR A 12 -27.96 -26.78 27.12
N HIS A 13 -28.19 -27.06 25.83
CA HIS A 13 -27.64 -26.29 24.72
C HIS A 13 -28.18 -24.87 24.70
N GLN A 14 -29.50 -24.69 24.83
CA GLN A 14 -30.13 -23.37 24.89
C GLN A 14 -29.64 -22.55 26.10
N ALA A 15 -29.54 -23.17 27.28
CA ALA A 15 -29.00 -22.51 28.48
C ALA A 15 -27.54 -22.04 28.31
N LEU A 16 -26.75 -22.78 27.52
CA LEU A 16 -25.38 -22.38 27.19
C LEU A 16 -25.36 -21.19 26.23
N LEU A 17 -26.22 -21.18 25.20
CA LEU A 17 -26.36 -20.06 24.28
C LEU A 17 -26.79 -18.77 25.01
N ASP A 18 -27.78 -18.85 25.89
CA ASP A 18 -28.27 -17.72 26.68
C ASP A 18 -27.16 -17.16 27.59
N LYS A 19 -26.33 -18.04 28.17
CA LYS A 19 -25.19 -17.64 29.00
C LYS A 19 -24.09 -16.95 28.19
N LEU A 20 -23.91 -17.32 26.92
CA LEU A 20 -22.92 -16.71 26.02
C LEU A 20 -23.44 -15.43 25.35
N ASP A 21 -24.71 -15.08 25.54
CA ASP A 21 -25.29 -13.87 24.98
C ASP A 21 -24.82 -12.60 25.70
N ILE A 22 -24.06 -11.78 24.98
CA ILE A 22 -23.53 -10.52 25.46
C ILE A 22 -24.63 -9.43 25.44
N TYR A 23 -25.78 -9.64 24.79
CA TYR A 23 -26.87 -8.66 24.75
C TYR A 23 -27.70 -8.63 26.03
N ALA A 24 -27.89 -9.78 26.69
CA ALA A 24 -28.57 -9.87 27.98
C ALA A 24 -27.86 -9.08 29.10
N ILE A 25 -26.55 -8.84 28.96
CA ILE A 25 -25.73 -8.11 29.93
C ILE A 25 -25.80 -6.60 29.66
N SER A 26 -26.18 -5.82 30.68
CA SER A 26 -26.19 -4.36 30.60
C SER A 26 -24.77 -3.79 30.45
N LYS A 27 -24.62 -2.75 29.61
CA LYS A 27 -23.32 -2.14 29.27
C LYS A 27 -23.28 -0.70 29.76
N PRO A 28 -23.19 -0.44 31.08
CA PRO A 28 -23.24 0.92 31.64
C PRO A 28 -22.07 1.81 31.21
N TYR A 29 -20.99 1.21 30.72
CA TYR A 29 -19.80 1.88 30.20
C TYR A 29 -19.90 2.24 28.70
N ARG A 30 -20.92 1.77 27.97
CA ARG A 30 -21.07 2.07 26.53
C ARG A 30 -21.84 3.38 26.36
N ASN A 31 -21.20 4.38 25.75
CA ASN A 31 -21.85 5.64 25.42
C ASN A 31 -23.01 5.42 24.41
N PRO A 32 -24.27 5.75 24.76
CA PRO A 32 -25.42 5.56 23.88
C PRO A 32 -25.43 6.52 22.68
N ASN A 33 -24.73 7.64 22.77
CA ASN A 33 -24.68 8.65 21.70
C ASN A 33 -23.66 8.31 20.60
N TRP A 34 -22.77 7.36 20.84
CA TRP A 34 -21.78 6.96 19.84
C TRP A 34 -22.44 6.15 18.71
N LYS A 35 -22.32 6.65 17.47
CA LYS A 35 -22.82 5.97 16.27
C LYS A 35 -21.64 5.43 15.44
N PRO A 36 -21.64 4.13 15.08
CA PRO A 36 -20.55 3.57 14.30
C PRO A 36 -20.49 4.22 12.91
N PRO A 37 -19.30 4.61 12.42
CA PRO A 37 -19.17 5.14 11.06
C PRO A 37 -19.43 4.04 10.03
N GLN A 38 -20.12 4.39 8.95
CA GLN A 38 -20.51 3.44 7.89
C GLN A 38 -19.29 2.83 7.19
N ARG A 39 -18.21 3.60 6.99
CA ARG A 39 -17.00 3.19 6.26
C ARG A 39 -15.85 2.78 7.19
N ARG A 40 -16.08 1.76 8.01
CA ARG A 40 -15.09 1.21 8.97
C ARG A 40 -14.35 -0.03 8.48
N ASN A 41 -15.04 -0.92 7.77
CA ASN A 41 -14.48 -2.19 7.31
C ASN A 41 -13.76 -1.96 5.98
N LYS A 42 -12.43 -1.84 6.00
CA LYS A 42 -11.60 -1.56 4.83
C LYS A 42 -10.56 -2.67 4.65
N ASN A 43 -10.25 -3.03 3.40
CA ASN A 43 -9.12 -3.89 3.09
C ASN A 43 -7.81 -3.07 3.23
N VAL A 44 -6.70 -3.73 3.57
CA VAL A 44 -5.34 -3.20 3.55
C VAL A 44 -5.07 -2.33 2.31
N LYS A 45 -5.47 -2.79 1.11
CA LYS A 45 -5.32 -2.01 -0.14
C LYS A 45 -6.07 -0.67 -0.11
N GLN A 46 -7.27 -0.64 0.45
CA GLN A 46 -8.06 0.59 0.58
C GLN A 46 -7.46 1.53 1.62
N ILE A 47 -6.98 0.99 2.75
CA ILE A 47 -6.32 1.76 3.81
C ILE A 47 -5.07 2.45 3.27
N ILE A 48 -4.23 1.70 2.54
CA ILE A 48 -3.01 2.24 1.93
C ILE A 48 -3.33 3.31 0.88
N ALA A 49 -4.34 3.08 0.03
CA ALA A 49 -4.76 4.05 -0.98
C ALA A 49 -5.32 5.36 -0.37
N GLU A 50 -6.00 5.28 0.78
CA GLU A 50 -6.46 6.46 1.50
C GLU A 50 -5.29 7.19 2.20
N ALA A 51 -4.33 6.46 2.77
CA ALA A 51 -3.14 7.03 3.40
C ALA A 51 -2.29 7.83 2.40
N THR A 52 -2.00 7.26 1.23
CA THR A 52 -1.23 7.95 0.19
C THR A 52 -1.94 9.20 -0.33
N ARG A 53 -3.27 9.14 -0.52
CA ARG A 53 -4.07 10.32 -0.91
C ARG A 53 -4.05 11.41 0.16
N ARG A 54 -4.11 11.01 1.43
CA ARG A 54 -4.05 11.95 2.57
C ARG A 54 -2.70 12.65 2.64
N GLU A 55 -1.60 11.93 2.52
CA GLU A 55 -0.25 12.53 2.49
C GLU A 55 -0.08 13.54 1.35
N ALA A 56 -0.55 13.20 0.15
CA ALA A 56 -0.55 14.12 -0.99
C ALA A 56 -1.35 15.41 -0.71
N SER A 57 -2.51 15.31 -0.05
CA SER A 57 -3.33 16.48 0.29
C SER A 57 -2.71 17.40 1.35
N VAL A 58 -1.91 16.85 2.28
CA VAL A 58 -1.22 17.63 3.31
C VAL A 58 -0.08 18.45 2.70
N LEU A 59 0.71 17.86 1.80
CA LEU A 59 1.79 18.57 1.09
C LEU A 59 1.26 19.70 0.21
N ALA A 60 0.12 19.51 -0.46
CA ALA A 60 -0.50 20.55 -1.28
C ALA A 60 -0.94 21.79 -0.45
N THR A 61 -1.36 21.59 0.80
CA THR A 61 -1.87 22.67 1.66
C THR A 61 -0.73 23.51 2.27
N GLN A 62 0.44 22.91 2.53
CA GLN A 62 1.60 23.66 3.03
C GLN A 62 2.15 24.67 2.00
N ASN A 63 2.10 24.35 0.70
CA ASN A 63 2.55 25.28 -0.35
C ASN A 63 1.64 26.51 -0.52
N ASN A 64 0.41 26.49 -0.01
CA ASN A 64 -0.55 27.58 -0.19
C ASN A 64 -0.66 28.53 1.02
N SER A 65 0.04 28.23 2.12
CA SER A 65 -0.09 28.99 3.37
C SER A 65 0.71 30.30 3.42
N GLY A 66 1.43 30.65 2.33
CA GLY A 66 2.25 31.87 2.23
C GLY A 66 1.77 32.92 1.21
N VAL A 67 0.70 32.67 0.44
CA VAL A 67 0.25 33.54 -0.67
C VAL A 67 -1.06 34.26 -0.33
N SER A 68 -1.25 34.67 0.93
CA SER A 68 -2.47 35.40 1.34
C SER A 68 -2.22 36.55 2.33
N THR A 69 -1.03 37.14 2.29
CA THR A 69 -0.88 38.53 2.77
C THR A 69 -1.02 39.47 1.57
N PRO A 70 -2.15 40.19 1.40
CA PRO A 70 -2.24 41.23 0.39
C PRO A 70 -1.28 42.36 0.77
N LEU A 71 -0.27 42.59 -0.06
CA LEU A 71 0.57 43.76 0.04
C LEU A 71 -0.28 44.97 -0.38
N THR A 72 -0.63 45.85 0.55
CA THR A 72 -1.29 47.13 0.24
C THR A 72 -0.33 48.02 -0.54
N GLU A 73 -0.60 48.23 -1.83
CA GLU A 73 0.05 49.27 -2.63
C GLU A 73 -0.29 50.65 -2.05
N VAL A 74 0.70 51.38 -1.53
CA VAL A 74 0.58 52.81 -1.23
C VAL A 74 1.25 53.58 -2.36
N GLY A 75 0.47 54.48 -2.95
CA GLY A 75 0.72 55.13 -4.22
C GLY A 75 1.96 56.02 -4.32
N THR A 76 2.48 56.09 -5.54
CA THR A 76 3.40 57.11 -6.03
C THR A 76 2.65 58.42 -6.29
N PRO A 77 3.18 59.60 -5.90
CA PRO A 77 2.91 60.84 -6.61
C PRO A 77 3.91 60.99 -7.77
N ALA A 78 3.40 61.46 -8.90
CA ALA A 78 4.18 61.76 -10.10
C ALA A 78 4.65 63.22 -10.11
N THR A 79 5.95 63.44 -10.34
CA THR A 79 6.45 64.65 -11.02
C THR A 79 7.85 64.44 -11.61
N GLY A 80 8.01 64.68 -12.92
CA GLY A 80 9.25 65.21 -13.50
C GLY A 80 10.18 64.28 -14.31
N SER A 81 10.08 64.41 -15.64
CA SER A 81 11.16 64.31 -16.66
C SER A 81 11.93 62.99 -16.90
N GLY A 82 11.95 62.58 -18.18
CA GLY A 82 13.04 61.79 -18.78
C GLY A 82 12.73 60.31 -19.03
N ALA A 83 12.48 59.95 -20.29
CA ALA A 83 12.50 58.56 -20.71
C ALA A 83 13.94 58.02 -20.64
N VAL A 84 14.17 56.92 -19.89
CA VAL A 84 15.05 55.77 -20.20
C VAL A 84 14.94 54.79 -19.01
N GLY A 85 14.57 53.53 -19.29
CA GLY A 85 14.82 52.39 -18.40
C GLY A 85 13.95 52.30 -17.15
N ARG A 86 12.82 51.59 -17.24
CA ARG A 86 12.09 51.09 -16.06
C ARG A 86 13.08 50.19 -15.29
N PRO A 87 13.46 50.48 -14.03
CA PRO A 87 14.40 49.64 -13.31
C PRO A 87 13.79 48.24 -13.21
N PRO A 88 14.56 47.17 -13.49
CA PRO A 88 14.04 45.82 -13.40
C PRO A 88 13.52 45.60 -11.99
N ASN A 89 12.32 45.04 -11.86
CA ASN A 89 11.69 44.76 -10.58
C ASN A 89 12.42 43.60 -9.89
N ILE A 90 13.61 43.90 -9.37
CA ILE A 90 14.57 42.97 -8.78
C ILE A 90 13.97 42.28 -7.56
N ALA A 91 13.10 42.95 -6.82
CA ALA A 91 12.40 42.35 -5.69
C ALA A 91 11.44 41.24 -6.15
N GLN A 92 10.65 41.48 -7.19
CA GLN A 92 9.77 40.46 -7.80
C GLN A 92 10.58 39.34 -8.46
N ALA A 93 11.71 39.67 -9.10
CA ALA A 93 12.61 38.69 -9.70
C ALA A 93 13.33 37.83 -8.65
N ALA A 94 13.71 38.39 -7.50
CA ALA A 94 14.33 37.64 -6.41
C ALA A 94 13.31 36.71 -5.72
N GLN A 95 12.05 37.13 -5.63
CA GLN A 95 10.95 36.29 -5.15
C GLN A 95 10.63 35.15 -6.13
N SER A 96 10.64 35.40 -7.44
CA SER A 96 10.45 34.34 -8.45
C SER A 96 11.64 33.38 -8.53
N LEU A 97 12.86 33.87 -8.32
CA LEU A 97 14.05 33.03 -8.25
C LEU A 97 14.09 32.19 -6.97
N SER A 98 13.75 32.77 -5.81
CA SER A 98 13.71 32.02 -4.55
C SER A 98 12.63 30.94 -4.58
N THR A 99 11.46 31.21 -5.16
CA THR A 99 10.43 30.20 -5.39
C THR A 99 10.87 29.13 -6.38
N LEU A 100 11.48 29.48 -7.51
CA LEU A 100 12.04 28.52 -8.46
C LEU A 100 13.19 27.68 -7.88
N VAL A 101 14.04 28.26 -7.04
CA VAL A 101 15.12 27.55 -6.36
C VAL A 101 14.56 26.64 -5.28
N LEU A 102 13.55 27.07 -4.51
CA LEU A 102 12.84 26.18 -3.57
C LEU A 102 12.12 25.05 -4.32
N GLU A 103 11.49 25.33 -5.45
CA GLU A 103 10.85 24.32 -6.31
C GLU A 103 11.86 23.35 -6.90
N LYS A 104 13.02 23.84 -7.35
CA LYS A 104 14.12 23.01 -7.85
C LYS A 104 14.75 22.18 -6.74
N ASN A 105 14.96 22.75 -5.56
CA ASN A 105 15.54 22.06 -4.41
C ASN A 105 14.55 21.05 -3.81
N SER A 106 13.25 21.35 -3.79
CA SER A 106 12.21 20.39 -3.39
C SER A 106 12.01 19.29 -4.42
N ARG A 107 12.15 19.57 -5.73
CA ARG A 107 12.23 18.55 -6.79
C ARG A 107 13.47 17.66 -6.66
N ALA A 108 14.63 18.25 -6.34
CA ALA A 108 15.86 17.50 -6.09
C ALA A 108 15.76 16.64 -4.82
N ALA A 109 15.15 17.16 -3.75
CA ALA A 109 14.86 16.43 -2.52
C ALA A 109 13.79 15.34 -2.69
N ALA A 110 12.93 15.45 -3.72
CA ALA A 110 11.95 14.44 -4.11
C ALA A 110 12.52 13.28 -4.95
N GLY A 111 13.81 13.30 -5.30
CA GLY A 111 14.47 12.19 -6.00
C GLY A 111 13.97 11.92 -7.43
N LEU A 112 13.37 12.91 -8.11
CA LEU A 112 13.00 12.77 -9.52
C LEU A 112 14.23 12.97 -10.44
N PRO A 113 14.49 12.07 -11.40
CA PRO A 113 15.47 12.34 -12.45
C PRO A 113 14.98 13.46 -13.40
N PRO A 114 15.88 14.20 -14.06
CA PRO A 114 15.51 15.26 -15.00
C PRO A 114 14.93 14.63 -16.27
N THR A 115 13.61 14.48 -16.35
CA THR A 115 12.97 14.09 -17.62
C THR A 115 12.90 15.30 -18.54
N SER A 116 13.64 15.23 -19.63
CA SER A 116 13.32 15.95 -20.86
C SER A 116 11.84 15.76 -21.20
N VAL A 117 11.22 16.84 -21.68
CA VAL A 117 9.91 16.82 -22.32
C VAL A 117 9.83 15.63 -23.27
N THR A 118 8.99 14.66 -22.93
CA THR A 118 8.35 13.77 -23.91
C THR A 118 6.86 13.95 -23.69
N THR A 119 6.29 14.85 -24.49
CA THR A 119 4.87 14.96 -24.74
C THR A 119 4.41 13.63 -25.30
N ASN A 120 3.74 12.80 -24.49
CA ASN A 120 2.74 11.81 -24.91
C ASN A 120 2.07 11.24 -23.65
N GLY A 121 0.74 11.40 -23.59
CA GLY A 121 -0.07 11.13 -22.41
C GLY A 121 -0.03 9.67 -21.98
N ASN A 122 0.79 9.38 -20.97
CA ASN A 122 0.58 8.30 -19.99
C ASN A 122 1.54 8.50 -18.81
N GLY A 123 1.32 9.57 -18.04
CA GLY A 123 2.15 9.90 -16.88
C GLY A 123 1.75 9.08 -15.65
N VAL A 124 2.43 7.96 -15.41
CA VAL A 124 2.47 7.34 -14.08
C VAL A 124 3.30 8.26 -13.19
N GLY A 125 2.62 9.19 -12.51
CA GLY A 125 3.23 10.13 -11.58
C GLY A 125 3.83 9.40 -10.38
N ALA A 126 5.13 9.11 -10.46
CA ALA A 126 5.94 8.60 -9.37
C ALA A 126 6.79 9.74 -8.78
N GLY A 127 6.74 9.92 -7.46
CA GLY A 127 7.73 10.64 -6.67
C GLY A 127 7.33 12.06 -6.21
N GLY A 128 6.49 12.16 -5.19
CA GLY A 128 6.48 13.33 -4.29
C GLY A 128 7.38 13.03 -3.09
N ALA A 129 8.14 14.02 -2.63
CA ALA A 129 9.18 13.91 -1.61
C ALA A 129 8.81 13.06 -0.38
N GLY A 130 9.60 12.00 -0.15
CA GLY A 130 9.51 11.14 1.03
C GLY A 130 9.75 9.66 0.74
N GLY A 131 10.95 9.29 0.24
CA GLY A 131 11.24 7.89 -0.07
C GLY A 131 10.22 7.25 -1.04
N PRO A 132 10.27 5.93 -1.27
CA PRO A 132 9.27 5.28 -2.11
C PRO A 132 7.91 5.31 -1.41
N ALA A 133 6.95 6.06 -1.95
CA ALA A 133 5.58 6.14 -1.44
C ALA A 133 5.04 4.72 -1.19
N ALA A 134 4.58 4.47 0.05
CA ALA A 134 4.13 3.16 0.50
C ALA A 134 2.95 2.68 -0.36
N THR A 135 3.24 1.82 -1.32
CA THR A 135 2.25 1.17 -2.19
C THR A 135 1.95 -0.21 -1.62
N TYR A 136 0.77 -0.78 -1.90
CA TYR A 136 0.41 -2.15 -1.45
C TYR A 136 1.54 -3.16 -1.68
N THR A 137 2.25 -3.04 -2.80
CA THR A 137 3.37 -3.92 -3.18
C THR A 137 4.70 -3.59 -2.49
N ASN A 138 4.90 -2.37 -1.98
CA ASN A 138 6.18 -1.92 -1.41
C ASN A 138 6.24 -2.01 0.12
N ILE A 139 5.12 -2.30 0.78
CA ILE A 139 5.06 -2.52 2.25
C ILE A 139 5.47 -3.95 2.60
N GLU A 140 5.41 -4.87 1.63
CA GLU A 140 5.91 -6.23 1.81
C GLU A 140 7.44 -6.23 1.92
N SER A 141 7.98 -7.15 2.73
CA SER A 141 9.43 -7.29 2.92
C SER A 141 10.14 -7.51 1.58
N ALA A 142 11.31 -6.91 1.42
CA ALA A 142 12.15 -7.16 0.24
C ALA A 142 12.41 -8.66 0.06
N PRO A 143 12.47 -9.16 -1.20
CA PRO A 143 12.74 -10.56 -1.46
C PRO A 143 14.12 -10.96 -0.92
N SER A 144 14.19 -12.15 -0.33
CA SER A 144 15.45 -12.68 0.16
C SER A 144 16.36 -13.15 -0.98
N PHE A 145 17.64 -12.77 -0.96
CA PHE A 145 18.68 -13.32 -1.85
C PHE A 145 19.51 -14.43 -1.21
N HIS A 146 19.21 -14.79 0.03
CA HIS A 146 20.01 -15.75 0.78
C HIS A 146 19.84 -17.18 0.21
N PRO A 147 20.92 -17.95 -0.02
CA PRO A 147 20.84 -19.27 -0.67
C PRO A 147 19.91 -20.28 0.02
N SER A 148 19.68 -20.15 1.34
CA SER A 148 18.73 -21.03 2.04
C SER A 148 17.29 -20.87 1.55
N SER A 149 16.87 -19.69 1.08
CA SER A 149 15.54 -19.49 0.50
C SER A 149 15.40 -20.12 -0.89
N GLN A 150 16.53 -20.42 -1.54
CA GLN A 150 16.58 -21.09 -2.84
C GLN A 150 16.60 -22.62 -2.70
N ARG A 151 16.66 -23.17 -1.47
CA ARG A 151 16.60 -24.62 -1.24
C ARG A 151 15.25 -25.14 -1.71
N ARG A 152 15.32 -26.20 -2.52
CA ARG A 152 14.15 -26.83 -3.14
C ARG A 152 13.79 -28.05 -2.33
N TYR A 153 12.59 -28.05 -1.78
CA TYR A 153 11.99 -29.21 -1.12
C TYR A 153 10.91 -29.80 -2.02
N CYS A 154 10.65 -31.08 -1.80
CA CYS A 154 9.60 -31.82 -2.49
C CYS A 154 8.24 -31.32 -2.02
N ASP A 155 7.34 -31.06 -2.96
CA ASP A 155 6.01 -30.51 -2.66
C ASP A 155 5.08 -31.55 -1.98
N VAL A 156 5.44 -32.85 -2.07
CA VAL A 156 4.66 -33.97 -1.51
C VAL A 156 5.21 -34.42 -0.16
N THR A 157 6.53 -34.66 -0.08
CA THR A 157 7.16 -35.29 1.11
C THR A 157 7.95 -34.32 1.99
N GLY A 158 8.31 -33.12 1.50
CA GLY A 158 9.14 -32.16 2.22
C GLY A 158 10.64 -32.47 2.26
N LEU A 159 11.09 -33.60 1.70
CA LEU A 159 12.51 -33.92 1.54
C LEU A 159 13.20 -32.98 0.53
N GLY A 160 14.53 -32.93 0.48
CA GLY A 160 15.24 -32.17 -0.56
C GLY A 160 14.80 -32.63 -1.96
N ALA A 161 14.54 -31.73 -2.89
CA ALA A 161 14.08 -32.08 -4.24
C ALA A 161 15.05 -31.53 -5.30
N PRO A 162 15.97 -32.39 -5.80
CA PRO A 162 16.88 -31.99 -6.88
C PRO A 162 16.16 -31.84 -8.22
N TYR A 163 14.98 -32.45 -8.40
CA TYR A 163 14.29 -32.51 -9.69
C TYR A 163 12.96 -31.78 -9.70
N THR A 164 12.52 -31.37 -10.89
CA THR A 164 11.22 -30.71 -11.13
C THR A 164 10.60 -31.27 -12.39
N ASP A 165 9.32 -31.65 -12.32
CA ASP A 165 8.59 -32.18 -13.47
C ASP A 165 8.20 -31.03 -14.43
N PRO A 166 8.57 -31.07 -15.73
CA PRO A 166 8.22 -30.01 -16.68
C PRO A 166 6.72 -29.88 -16.94
N LYS A 167 5.94 -30.97 -16.75
CA LYS A 167 4.49 -30.96 -17.00
C LYS A 167 3.73 -30.32 -15.84
N THR A 168 3.95 -30.79 -14.62
CA THR A 168 3.22 -30.35 -13.43
C THR A 168 3.91 -29.21 -12.67
N ARG A 169 5.19 -28.93 -12.95
CA ARG A 169 6.05 -27.99 -12.20
C ARG A 169 6.23 -28.37 -10.72
N LEU A 170 5.86 -29.59 -10.32
CA LEU A 170 6.09 -30.11 -8.98
C LEU A 170 7.55 -30.54 -8.80
N ARG A 171 8.07 -30.32 -7.60
CA ARG A 171 9.41 -30.72 -7.17
C ARG A 171 9.35 -32.09 -6.51
N TYR A 172 10.26 -32.99 -6.89
CA TYR A 172 10.29 -34.36 -6.38
C TYR A 172 11.71 -34.80 -6.01
N HIS A 173 11.79 -35.78 -5.10
CA HIS A 173 13.06 -36.33 -4.60
C HIS A 173 13.50 -37.57 -5.37
N ASP A 174 12.61 -38.56 -5.53
CA ASP A 174 12.92 -39.86 -6.11
C ASP A 174 11.90 -40.29 -7.19
N LYS A 175 12.16 -41.45 -7.79
CA LYS A 175 11.32 -42.05 -8.82
C LYS A 175 9.92 -42.46 -8.31
N GLU A 176 9.78 -42.74 -7.01
CA GLU A 176 8.52 -43.21 -6.43
C GLU A 176 7.54 -42.03 -6.32
N VAL A 177 8.03 -40.89 -5.82
CA VAL A 177 7.28 -39.63 -5.81
C VAL A 177 6.95 -39.19 -7.24
N PHE A 178 7.87 -39.36 -8.20
CA PHE A 178 7.57 -39.06 -9.60
C PHE A 178 6.46 -39.97 -10.17
N GLY A 179 6.49 -41.27 -9.85
CA GLY A 179 5.43 -42.21 -10.22
C GLY A 179 4.07 -41.82 -9.64
N LEU A 180 4.05 -41.41 -8.36
CA LEU A 180 2.85 -40.87 -7.72
C LEU A 180 2.32 -39.64 -8.46
N ILE A 181 3.16 -38.64 -8.73
CA ILE A 181 2.79 -37.40 -9.43
C ILE A 181 2.11 -37.67 -10.77
N ARG A 182 2.51 -38.73 -11.50
CA ARG A 182 1.90 -39.10 -12.78
C ARG A 182 0.48 -39.66 -12.67
N THR A 183 0.10 -40.17 -11.51
CA THR A 183 -1.23 -40.72 -11.24
C THR A 183 -2.18 -39.71 -10.57
N MET A 184 -1.65 -38.59 -10.07
CA MET A 184 -2.43 -37.60 -9.35
C MET A 184 -3.40 -36.85 -10.27
N ALA A 185 -4.58 -36.53 -9.73
CA ALA A 185 -5.53 -35.67 -10.40
C ALA A 185 -5.01 -34.23 -10.50
N GLN A 186 -5.41 -33.53 -11.56
CA GLN A 186 -4.94 -32.16 -11.82
C GLN A 186 -5.25 -31.19 -10.67
N GLY A 187 -6.42 -31.30 -10.03
CA GLY A 187 -6.78 -30.46 -8.89
C GLY A 187 -5.87 -30.65 -7.67
N THR A 188 -5.32 -31.86 -7.46
CA THR A 188 -4.36 -32.11 -6.38
C THR A 188 -3.01 -31.48 -6.69
N VAL A 189 -2.56 -31.55 -7.94
CA VAL A 189 -1.33 -30.89 -8.41
C VAL A 189 -1.42 -29.37 -8.22
N GLU A 190 -2.55 -28.79 -8.62
CA GLU A 190 -2.85 -27.37 -8.41
C GLU A 190 -2.87 -27.01 -6.91
N GLY A 191 -3.46 -27.86 -6.06
CA GLY A 191 -3.41 -27.71 -4.60
C GLY A 191 -2.00 -27.67 -4.03
N HIS A 192 -1.11 -28.57 -4.47
CA HIS A 192 0.31 -28.54 -4.07
C HIS A 192 1.04 -27.29 -4.56
N LEU A 193 0.78 -26.85 -5.80
CA LEU A 193 1.33 -25.59 -6.31
C LEU A 193 0.81 -24.37 -5.54
N ALA A 194 -0.45 -24.40 -5.09
CA ALA A 194 -1.07 -23.33 -4.31
C ALA A 194 -0.46 -23.24 -2.92
N ALA A 195 -0.23 -24.38 -2.26
CA ALA A 195 0.47 -24.45 -0.98
C ALA A 195 1.90 -23.88 -1.08
N ARG A 196 2.60 -24.08 -2.20
CA ARG A 196 3.91 -23.45 -2.47
C ARG A 196 3.82 -21.96 -2.85
N GLY A 197 2.64 -21.46 -3.24
CA GLY A 197 2.47 -20.12 -3.80
C GLY A 197 2.92 -19.99 -5.27
N ALA A 198 3.03 -21.11 -6.01
CA ALA A 198 3.38 -21.15 -7.44
C ALA A 198 2.18 -21.45 -8.34
N HIS A 199 0.96 -21.40 -7.79
CA HIS A 199 -0.28 -21.67 -8.52
C HIS A 199 -0.66 -20.49 -9.43
N THR A 200 -0.96 -20.79 -10.69
CA THR A 200 -1.45 -19.81 -11.65
C THR A 200 -2.96 -19.96 -11.78
N VAL A 201 -3.72 -19.04 -11.17
CA VAL A 201 -5.17 -18.95 -11.41
C VAL A 201 -5.37 -18.18 -12.71
N LEU A 202 -5.95 -18.83 -13.73
CA LEU A 202 -6.39 -18.13 -14.95
C LEU A 202 -7.56 -17.20 -14.57
N LYS A 203 -7.54 -15.98 -15.10
CA LYS A 203 -8.49 -14.92 -14.78
C LYS A 203 -9.30 -14.52 -16.00
#